data_AF-A0A935KWC2-F1
#
_entry.id   AF-A0A935KWC2-F1
#
_cell.length_a   1.000
_cell.length_b   1.000
_cell.length_c   1.000
_cell.angle_alpha   90.00
_cell.angle_beta   90.00
_cell.angle_gamma   90.00
#
_symmetry.space_group_name_H-M   'P 1'
#
loop_
_entity.id
_entity.type
_entity.pdbx_description
1 polymer ?
#
loop_
_entity_poly.entity_id
_entity_poly.type
_entity_poly.pdbx_seq_one_letter_code
_entity_poly.pdbx_strand_id
1 'polypeptide(L)'
;MKEQVGKSNFAKPLGNWLKRAIETGSHNELIDKVLETTAKAMSDPDTVNAINEKVNDLIEDYKSDSALKFIGLNIAEKLKLIDKQIISEKIQNGLNTFLRELRTDSDHPIRQKLDNSLINFADGLSRGDESSLEIIDSIKQKLMSNAELGKIISDLLRKAKTSLDEQLESNDTSLMKIVAKNIESAAKEFSNNKESQMRFNDWIKETAIQLINSYHHKIGEMVRESLWKLDDTALVGQIEEKVGNDLQFIRLNGAVIGFFAGAVIKIIKLAI
;
A
#
# COMPACT_ATOMS: atom_id res chain seq x y z
N MET A 1 11.24 6.94 -17.37
CA MET A 1 10.15 6.64 -16.41
C MET A 1 10.63 6.27 -14.99
N LYS A 2 11.91 6.39 -14.62
CA LYS A 2 12.42 6.05 -13.26
C LYS A 2 12.70 7.24 -12.33
N GLU A 3 12.58 8.49 -12.80
CA GLU A 3 12.96 9.68 -12.01
C GLU A 3 11.80 10.52 -11.46
N GLN A 4 10.54 10.20 -11.75
CA GLN A 4 9.40 10.97 -11.23
C GLN A 4 8.64 10.32 -10.07
N VAL A 5 9.05 9.13 -9.63
CA VAL A 5 8.48 8.46 -8.43
C VAL A 5 9.17 8.94 -7.14
N GLY A 6 10.23 9.75 -7.24
CA GLY A 6 11.15 10.11 -6.15
C GLY A 6 10.74 11.28 -5.24
N LYS A 7 9.59 11.93 -5.47
CA LYS A 7 9.02 12.94 -4.55
C LYS A 7 7.59 12.57 -4.16
N SER A 8 7.38 11.28 -3.87
CA SER A 8 6.05 10.72 -3.72
C SER A 8 5.33 11.32 -2.52
N ASN A 9 4.14 11.86 -2.80
CA ASN A 9 3.11 12.43 -1.92
C ASN A 9 2.57 11.42 -0.87
N PHE A 10 3.32 10.36 -0.56
CA PHE A 10 2.95 9.23 0.29
C PHE A 10 3.44 9.38 1.74
N ALA A 11 4.49 10.18 1.99
CA ALA A 11 5.03 10.38 3.33
C ALA A 11 3.95 10.87 4.32
N LYS A 12 3.12 11.83 3.89
CA LYS A 12 2.04 12.37 4.72
C LYS A 12 0.87 11.41 4.96
N PRO A 13 0.33 10.72 3.92
CA PRO A 13 -0.60 9.61 4.14
C PRO A 13 -0.04 8.52 5.06
N LEU A 14 1.22 8.14 4.89
CA LEU A 14 1.89 7.11 5.70
C LEU A 14 2.05 7.54 7.15
N GLY A 15 2.51 8.77 7.39
CA GLY A 15 2.62 9.35 8.73
C GLY A 15 1.27 9.38 9.44
N ASN A 16 0.22 9.85 8.77
CA ASN A 16 -1.13 9.86 9.34
C ASN A 16 -1.67 8.44 9.64
N TRP A 17 -1.41 7.48 8.74
CA TRP A 17 -1.79 6.08 8.96
C TRP A 17 -1.05 5.48 10.16
N LEU A 18 0.27 5.68 10.23
CA LEU A 18 1.11 5.16 11.30
C LEU A 18 0.69 5.72 12.66
N LYS A 19 0.48 7.04 12.74
CA LYS A 19 -0.01 7.71 13.94
C LYS A 19 -1.33 7.11 14.41
N ARG A 20 -2.28 6.93 13.50
CA ARG A 20 -3.58 6.34 13.82
C ARG A 20 -3.45 4.91 14.30
N ALA A 21 -2.60 4.10 13.68
CA ALA A 21 -2.37 2.71 14.09
C ALA A 21 -1.76 2.60 15.50
N ILE A 22 -0.98 3.60 15.91
CA ILE A 22 -0.42 3.69 17.27
C ILE A 22 -1.52 4.11 18.26
N GLU A 23 -2.25 5.18 17.96
CA GLU A 23 -3.35 5.69 18.79
C GLU A 23 -4.48 4.67 18.99
N THR A 24 -4.78 3.85 17.99
CA THR A 24 -5.79 2.79 18.09
C THR A 24 -5.25 1.49 18.70
N GLY A 25 -3.96 1.42 19.02
CA GLY A 25 -3.31 0.21 19.53
C GLY A 25 -3.18 -0.93 18.52
N SER A 26 -3.55 -0.71 17.25
CA SER A 26 -3.51 -1.74 16.20
C SER A 26 -2.08 -2.20 15.87
N HIS A 27 -1.08 -1.38 16.15
CA HIS A 27 0.33 -1.71 15.98
C HIS A 27 0.87 -2.73 17.02
N ASN A 28 0.15 -2.98 18.12
CA ASN A 28 0.61 -3.87 19.19
C ASN A 28 0.83 -5.31 18.69
N GLU A 29 -0.04 -5.82 17.82
CA GLU A 29 0.11 -7.18 17.27
C GLU A 29 1.40 -7.33 16.45
N LEU A 30 1.78 -6.28 15.71
CA LEU A 30 3.03 -6.25 14.96
C LEU A 30 4.23 -6.24 15.93
N ILE A 31 4.20 -5.41 16.97
CA ILE A 31 5.25 -5.36 18.00
C ILE A 31 5.38 -6.72 18.68
N ASP A 32 4.27 -7.35 19.05
CA ASP A 32 4.25 -8.68 19.67
C ASP A 32 4.88 -9.73 18.76
N LYS A 33 4.60 -9.65 17.45
CA LYS A 33 5.21 -10.56 16.46
C LYS A 33 6.70 -10.33 16.30
N VAL A 34 7.15 -9.07 16.32
CA VAL A 34 8.58 -8.72 16.28
C VAL A 34 9.28 -9.23 17.54
N LEU A 35 8.70 -9.00 18.72
CA LEU A 35 9.23 -9.49 20.00
C LEU A 35 9.29 -11.03 20.03
N GLU A 36 8.25 -11.71 19.54
CA GLU A 36 8.22 -13.17 19.44
C GLU A 36 9.31 -13.70 18.50
N THR A 37 9.45 -13.11 17.31
CA THR A 37 10.49 -13.49 16.33
C THR A 37 11.88 -13.25 16.91
N THR A 38 12.07 -12.14 17.60
CA THR A 38 13.34 -11.79 18.24
C THR A 38 13.67 -12.75 19.38
N ALA A 39 12.70 -13.11 20.21
CA ALA A 39 12.89 -14.09 21.29
C ALA A 39 13.26 -15.47 20.73
N LYS A 40 12.62 -15.89 19.63
CA LYS A 40 12.98 -17.14 18.93
C LYS A 40 14.40 -17.09 18.38
N ALA A 41 14.77 -15.98 17.73
CA ALA A 41 16.13 -15.79 17.22
C ALA A 41 17.18 -15.78 18.34
N MET A 42 16.88 -15.19 19.50
CA MET A 42 17.76 -15.23 20.68
C MET A 42 17.95 -16.62 21.27
N SER A 43 16.98 -17.51 21.05
CA SER A 43 17.03 -18.91 21.51
C SER A 43 17.64 -19.84 20.46
N ASP A 44 18.00 -19.32 19.28
CA ASP A 44 18.62 -20.10 18.22
C ASP A 44 20.07 -20.49 18.61
N PRO A 45 20.50 -21.74 18.35
CA PRO A 45 21.85 -22.21 18.70
C PRO A 45 22.98 -21.32 18.15
N ASP A 46 22.84 -20.78 16.95
CA ASP A 46 23.88 -19.94 16.34
C ASP A 46 23.97 -18.59 17.07
N THR A 47 22.82 -18.01 17.43
CA THR A 47 22.78 -16.78 18.23
C THR A 47 23.34 -17.00 19.63
N VAL A 48 23.01 -18.13 20.27
CA VAL A 48 23.54 -18.52 21.59
C VAL A 48 25.06 -18.63 21.53
N ASN A 49 25.60 -19.26 20.48
CA ASN A 49 27.04 -19.37 20.27
C ASN A 49 27.69 -18.01 20.05
N ALA A 50 27.09 -17.14 19.25
CA ALA A 50 27.59 -15.78 19.03
C ALA A 50 27.60 -14.95 20.33
N ILE A 51 26.58 -15.09 21.19
CA ILE A 51 26.54 -14.46 22.51
C ILE A 51 27.67 -15.01 23.39
N ASN A 52 27.86 -16.32 23.43
CA ASN A 52 28.94 -16.95 24.19
C ASN A 52 30.33 -16.43 23.77
N GLU A 53 30.58 -16.38 22.47
CA GLU A 53 31.82 -15.84 21.90
C GLU A 53 32.00 -14.37 22.30
N LYS A 54 30.96 -13.55 22.15
CA LYS A 54 31.07 -12.13 22.49
C LYS A 54 31.26 -11.87 23.97
N VAL A 55 30.64 -12.66 24.84
CA VAL A 55 30.86 -12.60 26.29
C VAL A 55 32.30 -12.99 26.63
N ASN A 56 32.85 -14.02 25.97
CA ASN A 56 34.24 -14.40 26.16
C ASN A 56 35.20 -13.29 25.74
N ASP A 57 34.98 -12.68 24.56
CA ASP A 57 35.77 -11.55 24.08
C ASP A 57 35.75 -10.38 25.06
N LEU A 58 34.58 -10.00 25.56
CA LEU A 58 34.42 -8.90 26.52
C LEU A 58 35.14 -9.19 27.85
N ILE A 59 35.12 -10.45 28.31
CA ILE A 59 35.85 -10.84 29.51
C ILE A 59 37.37 -10.76 29.27
N GLU A 60 37.84 -11.17 28.09
CA GLU A 60 39.27 -11.07 27.74
C GLU A 60 39.74 -9.63 27.57
N ASP A 61 38.95 -8.80 26.89
CA ASP A 61 39.20 -7.37 26.74
C ASP A 61 39.30 -6.69 28.12
N TYR A 62 38.34 -6.95 29.01
CA TYR A 62 38.34 -6.42 30.37
C TYR A 62 39.52 -6.91 31.23
N LYS A 63 40.03 -8.13 31.00
CA LYS A 63 41.27 -8.62 31.62
C LYS A 63 42.49 -7.85 31.13
N SER A 64 42.53 -7.51 29.84
CA SER A 64 43.68 -6.86 29.19
C SER A 64 43.87 -5.39 29.60
N ASP A 65 42.81 -4.75 30.09
CA ASP A 65 42.78 -3.34 30.50
C ASP A 65 43.69 -3.01 31.71
N SER A 66 43.96 -3.98 32.59
CA SER A 66 44.84 -3.75 33.75
C SER A 66 45.47 -5.04 34.29
N ALA A 67 46.77 -4.98 34.65
CA ALA A 67 47.47 -6.09 35.29
C ALA A 67 46.81 -6.57 36.58
N LEU A 68 46.20 -5.68 37.38
CA LEU A 68 45.46 -6.06 38.58
C LEU A 68 44.18 -6.83 38.24
N LYS A 69 43.43 -6.40 37.21
CA LYS A 69 42.23 -7.08 36.72
C LYS A 69 42.58 -8.45 36.14
N PHE A 70 43.65 -8.55 35.35
CA PHE A 70 44.17 -9.80 34.82
C PHE A 70 44.46 -10.82 35.94
N ILE A 71 45.23 -10.41 36.96
CA ILE A 71 45.57 -11.29 38.08
C ILE A 71 44.31 -11.70 38.85
N GLY A 72 43.44 -10.74 39.20
CA GLY A 72 42.22 -11.00 39.98
C GLY A 72 41.26 -11.95 39.26
N LEU A 73 40.99 -11.73 37.97
CA LEU A 73 40.08 -12.56 37.18
C LEU A 73 40.64 -13.96 36.91
N ASN A 74 41.95 -14.10 36.65
CA ASN A 74 42.55 -15.40 36.43
C ASN A 74 42.59 -16.25 37.72
N ILE A 75 42.78 -15.63 38.88
CA ILE A 75 42.65 -16.32 40.17
C ILE A 75 41.19 -16.76 40.38
N ALA A 76 40.23 -15.88 40.11
CA ALA A 76 38.81 -16.18 40.24
C ALA A 76 38.36 -17.32 39.29
N GLU A 77 38.82 -17.35 38.04
CA GLU A 77 38.58 -18.46 37.10
C GLU A 77 39.21 -19.77 37.58
N LYS A 78 40.48 -19.76 38.03
CA LYS A 78 41.15 -20.96 38.55
C LYS A 78 40.45 -21.55 39.77
N LEU A 79 39.91 -20.68 40.63
CA LEU A 79 39.13 -21.07 41.81
C LEU A 79 37.66 -21.38 41.47
N LYS A 80 37.26 -21.36 40.19
CA LYS A 80 35.87 -21.55 39.72
C LYS A 80 34.86 -20.59 40.35
N LEU A 81 35.30 -19.40 40.74
CA LEU A 81 34.45 -18.34 41.27
C LEU A 81 33.73 -17.57 40.16
N ILE A 82 34.27 -17.59 38.94
CA ILE A 82 33.70 -16.99 37.74
C ILE A 82 33.59 -18.07 36.68
N ASP A 83 32.36 -18.38 36.29
CA ASP A 83 32.05 -19.30 35.21
C ASP A 83 31.45 -18.51 34.04
N LYS A 84 32.20 -18.45 32.93
CA LYS A 84 31.80 -17.70 31.74
C LYS A 84 30.50 -18.25 31.13
N GLN A 85 30.26 -19.55 31.23
CA GLN A 85 29.05 -20.18 30.73
C GLN A 85 27.84 -19.77 31.58
N ILE A 86 27.99 -19.75 32.91
CA ILE A 86 26.93 -19.24 33.81
C ILE A 86 26.63 -17.76 33.54
N ILE A 87 27.65 -16.94 33.25
CA ILE A 87 27.45 -15.53 32.89
C ILE A 87 26.61 -15.42 31.61
N SER A 88 26.99 -16.16 30.57
CA SER A 88 26.26 -16.15 29.30
C SER A 88 24.82 -16.65 29.46
N GLU A 89 24.60 -17.75 30.19
CA GLU A 89 23.27 -18.26 30.50
C GLU A 89 22.41 -17.24 31.25
N LYS A 90 23.00 -16.52 32.22
CA LYS A 90 22.30 -15.44 32.93
C LYS A 90 21.93 -14.28 32.02
N ILE A 91 22.81 -13.89 31.11
CA ILE A 91 22.55 -12.83 30.12
C ILE A 91 21.41 -13.27 29.19
N GLN A 92 21.49 -14.47 28.63
CA GLN A 92 20.46 -15.02 27.74
C GLN A 92 19.11 -15.12 28.44
N ASN A 93 19.06 -15.68 29.65
CA ASN A 93 17.83 -15.79 30.43
C ASN A 93 17.27 -14.42 30.82
N GLY A 94 18.14 -13.45 31.14
CA GLY A 94 17.76 -12.08 31.41
C GLY A 94 17.12 -11.41 30.18
N LEU A 95 17.75 -11.53 29.01
CA LEU A 95 17.22 -11.01 27.75
C LEU A 95 15.88 -11.66 27.37
N ASN A 96 15.78 -12.98 27.46
CA ASN A 96 14.53 -13.69 27.18
C ASN A 96 13.42 -13.31 28.16
N THR A 97 13.76 -13.12 29.42
CA THR A 97 12.80 -12.64 30.44
C THR A 97 12.33 -11.22 30.12
N PHE A 98 13.26 -10.32 29.78
CA PHE A 98 12.94 -8.96 29.38
C PHE A 98 12.06 -8.91 28.12
N LEU A 99 12.35 -9.69 27.09
CA LEU A 99 11.50 -9.79 25.90
C LEU A 99 10.11 -10.34 26.23
N ARG A 100 10.02 -11.29 27.17
CA ARG A 100 8.74 -11.82 27.65
C ARG A 100 7.95 -10.75 28.41
N GLU A 101 8.60 -10.00 29.30
CA GLU A 101 7.99 -8.89 30.04
C GLU A 101 7.44 -7.85 29.08
N LEU A 102 8.24 -7.42 28.10
CA LEU A 102 7.78 -6.53 27.03
C LEU A 102 6.57 -7.10 26.31
N ARG A 103 6.50 -8.41 26.04
CA ARG A 103 5.35 -9.01 25.35
C ARG A 103 4.08 -9.05 26.21
N THR A 104 4.22 -9.34 27.50
CA THR A 104 3.06 -9.53 28.40
C THR A 104 2.51 -8.24 28.99
N ASP A 105 3.37 -7.23 29.17
CA ASP A 105 2.99 -5.94 29.71
C ASP A 105 2.85 -4.91 28.58
N SER A 106 1.61 -4.59 28.23
CA SER A 106 1.31 -3.59 27.20
C SER A 106 1.63 -2.16 27.66
N ASP A 107 1.65 -1.90 28.97
CA ASP A 107 1.92 -0.59 29.55
C ASP A 107 3.40 -0.41 29.91
N HIS A 108 4.25 -1.36 29.52
CA HIS A 108 5.66 -1.35 29.89
C HIS A 108 6.36 -0.03 29.47
N PRO A 109 7.19 0.61 30.32
CA PRO A 109 7.78 1.93 30.02
C PRO A 109 8.57 2.00 28.71
N ILE A 110 9.20 0.88 28.30
CA ILE A 110 9.91 0.79 27.02
C ILE A 110 8.96 0.75 25.83
N ARG A 111 7.78 0.12 25.96
CA ARG A 111 6.74 0.19 24.92
C ARG A 111 6.26 1.62 24.77
N GLN A 112 5.92 2.29 25.87
CA GLN A 112 5.50 3.69 25.82
C GLN A 112 6.56 4.60 25.17
N LYS A 113 7.85 4.37 25.45
CA LYS A 113 8.95 5.10 24.78
C LYS A 113 9.01 4.79 23.28
N LEU A 114 8.82 3.54 22.89
CA LEU A 114 8.76 3.13 21.49
C LEU A 114 7.58 3.80 20.79
N ASP A 115 6.39 3.75 21.38
CA ASP A 115 5.17 4.35 20.83
C ASP A 115 5.35 5.86 20.62
N ASN A 116 5.88 6.56 21.62
CA ASN A 116 6.21 7.98 21.50
C ASN A 116 7.23 8.26 20.40
N SER A 117 8.25 7.40 20.25
CA SER A 117 9.24 7.53 19.19
C SER A 117 8.61 7.31 17.80
N LEU A 118 7.70 6.34 17.69
CA LEU A 118 6.96 6.05 16.46
C LEU A 118 5.97 7.17 16.11
N ILE A 119 5.31 7.78 17.11
CA ILE A 119 4.44 8.96 16.92
C ILE A 119 5.27 10.15 16.43
N ASN A 120 6.41 10.43 17.06
CA ASN A 120 7.29 11.52 16.63
C ASN A 120 7.79 11.30 15.20
N PHE A 121 8.15 10.06 14.86
CA PHE A 121 8.53 9.70 13.51
C PHE A 121 7.36 9.90 12.52
N ALA A 122 6.16 9.45 12.88
CA ALA A 122 4.94 9.61 12.08
C ALA A 122 4.59 11.10 11.84
N ASP A 123 4.68 11.93 12.88
CA ASP A 123 4.48 13.38 12.77
C ASP A 123 5.54 14.02 11.87
N GLY A 124 6.81 13.58 11.99
CA GLY A 124 7.87 14.04 11.10
C GLY A 124 7.62 13.65 9.63
N LEU A 125 7.15 12.44 9.37
CA LEU A 125 6.73 12.04 8.02
C LEU A 125 5.57 12.89 7.48
N SER A 126 4.61 13.23 8.33
CA SER A 126 3.46 14.08 7.96
C SER A 126 3.83 15.53 7.65
N ARG A 127 4.88 16.05 8.30
CA ARG A 127 5.43 17.38 8.04
C ARG A 127 6.44 17.41 6.88
N GLY A 128 6.98 16.26 6.51
CA GLY A 128 8.05 16.15 5.51
C GLY A 128 9.42 16.48 6.09
N ASP A 129 9.65 16.16 7.37
CA ASP A 129 10.92 16.34 8.05
C ASP A 129 12.00 15.47 7.38
N GLU A 130 13.15 16.07 7.06
CA GLU A 130 14.22 15.42 6.28
C GLU A 130 14.74 14.14 6.94
N SER A 131 14.95 14.17 8.26
CA SER A 131 15.41 12.99 9.02
C SER A 131 14.43 11.82 8.96
N SER A 132 13.11 12.08 8.97
CA SER A 132 12.11 11.02 8.84
C SER A 132 12.07 10.45 7.43
N LEU A 133 12.23 11.30 6.41
CA LEU A 133 12.28 10.88 5.01
C LEU A 133 13.53 10.04 4.71
N GLU A 134 14.69 10.42 5.25
CA GLU A 134 15.93 9.65 5.13
C GLU A 134 15.81 8.24 5.70
N ILE A 135 15.10 8.07 6.83
CA ILE A 135 14.84 6.75 7.40
C ILE A 135 14.00 5.90 6.43
N ILE A 136 12.95 6.46 5.83
CA ILE A 136 12.13 5.74 4.84
C ILE A 136 12.96 5.36 3.61
N ASP A 137 13.79 6.27 3.11
CA ASP A 137 14.67 5.98 1.98
C ASP A 137 15.71 4.91 2.33
N SER A 138 16.27 4.92 3.55
CA SER A 138 17.16 3.87 4.04
C SER A 138 16.47 2.51 4.10
N ILE A 139 15.25 2.45 4.65
CA ILE A 139 14.45 1.22 4.67
C ILE A 139 14.18 0.74 3.25
N LYS A 140 13.74 1.62 2.36
CA LYS A 140 13.49 1.30 0.95
C LYS A 140 14.73 0.75 0.27
N GLN A 141 15.89 1.38 0.44
CA GLN A 141 17.16 0.89 -0.12
C GLN A 141 17.52 -0.48 0.43
N LYS A 142 17.42 -0.69 1.76
CA LYS A 142 17.68 -2.00 2.38
C LYS A 142 16.76 -3.09 1.83
N LEU A 143 15.48 -2.80 1.65
CA LEU A 143 14.52 -3.73 1.04
C LEU A 143 14.84 -4.05 -0.42
N MET A 144 15.29 -3.06 -1.18
CA MET A 144 15.70 -3.27 -2.57
C MET A 144 17.02 -4.06 -2.67
N SER A 145 17.91 -3.91 -1.69
CA SER A 145 19.21 -4.60 -1.65
C SER A 145 19.14 -6.04 -1.11
N ASN A 146 18.12 -6.38 -0.33
CA ASN A 146 18.01 -7.66 0.33
C ASN A 146 16.72 -8.39 -0.10
N ALA A 147 16.88 -9.35 -1.00
CA ALA A 147 15.80 -10.16 -1.56
C ALA A 147 15.01 -10.94 -0.49
N GLU A 148 15.65 -11.29 0.62
CA GLU A 148 15.04 -12.04 1.72
C GLU A 148 14.10 -11.16 2.56
N LEU A 149 14.52 -9.92 2.86
CA LEU A 149 13.65 -8.93 3.50
C LEU A 149 12.46 -8.54 2.62
N GLY A 150 12.67 -8.40 1.31
CA GLY A 150 11.60 -8.16 0.34
C GLY A 150 10.52 -9.26 0.38
N LYS A 151 10.93 -10.53 0.53
CA LYS A 151 10.02 -11.67 0.65
C LYS A 151 9.20 -11.63 1.94
N ILE A 152 9.84 -11.34 3.08
CA ILE A 152 9.16 -11.23 4.39
C ILE A 152 8.09 -10.13 4.37
N ILE A 153 8.41 -8.96 3.81
CA ILE A 153 7.43 -7.86 3.71
C ILE A 153 6.31 -8.22 2.74
N SER A 154 6.62 -8.87 1.62
CA SER A 154 5.61 -9.34 0.67
C SER A 154 4.64 -10.34 1.33
N ASP A 155 5.13 -11.19 2.21
CA ASP A 155 4.32 -12.14 2.97
C ASP A 155 3.47 -11.45 4.05
N LEU A 156 4.01 -10.43 4.73
CA LEU A 156 3.26 -9.60 5.68
C LEU A 156 2.15 -8.80 4.98
N LEU A 157 2.45 -8.17 3.85
CA LEU A 157 1.47 -7.44 3.05
C LEU A 157 0.37 -8.37 2.52
N ARG A 158 0.73 -9.60 2.10
CA ARG A 158 -0.24 -10.60 1.69
C ARG A 158 -1.16 -11.00 2.84
N LYS A 159 -0.62 -11.22 4.05
CA LYS A 159 -1.43 -11.52 5.24
C LYS A 159 -2.32 -10.36 5.67
N ALA A 160 -1.81 -9.13 5.63
CA ALA A 160 -2.60 -7.94 5.92
C ALA A 160 -3.74 -7.79 4.91
N LYS A 161 -3.47 -8.04 3.62
CA LYS A 161 -4.49 -8.07 2.57
C LYS A 161 -5.53 -9.17 2.83
N THR A 162 -5.12 -10.40 3.11
CA THR A 162 -6.04 -11.51 3.40
C THR A 162 -6.90 -11.21 4.63
N SER A 163 -6.31 -10.66 5.70
CA SER A 163 -7.08 -10.25 6.88
C SER A 163 -8.05 -9.11 6.60
N LEU A 164 -7.69 -8.18 5.69
CA LEU A 164 -8.61 -7.14 5.22
C LEU A 164 -9.73 -7.74 4.36
N ASP A 165 -9.40 -8.65 3.44
CA ASP A 165 -10.37 -9.32 2.57
C ASP A 165 -11.37 -10.13 3.42
N GLU A 166 -10.91 -10.89 4.42
CA GLU A 166 -11.75 -11.63 5.38
C GLU A 166 -12.67 -10.70 6.18
N GLN A 167 -12.16 -9.54 6.60
CA GLN A 167 -12.95 -8.55 7.33
C GLN A 167 -13.97 -7.84 6.45
N LEU A 168 -13.70 -7.73 5.14
CA LEU A 168 -14.61 -7.14 4.14
C LEU A 168 -15.67 -8.13 3.64
N GLU A 169 -15.38 -9.44 3.64
CA GLU A 169 -16.33 -10.49 3.26
C GLU A 169 -17.38 -10.77 4.35
N SER A 170 -17.03 -10.53 5.62
CA SER A 170 -17.99 -10.62 6.72
C SER A 170 -18.78 -9.30 6.87
N ASN A 171 -20.07 -9.33 6.56
CA ASN A 171 -20.99 -8.18 6.62
C ASN A 171 -21.14 -7.48 8.00
N ASP A 172 -20.45 -7.94 9.06
CA ASP A 172 -20.62 -7.40 10.42
C ASP A 172 -19.33 -7.37 11.27
N THR A 173 -18.18 -7.00 10.70
CA THR A 173 -16.94 -6.78 11.49
C THR A 173 -16.84 -5.38 12.10
N SER A 174 -16.07 -5.28 13.19
CA SER A 174 -15.73 -4.01 13.84
C SER A 174 -15.05 -3.02 12.90
N LEU A 175 -14.20 -3.48 11.95
CA LEU A 175 -13.64 -2.61 10.91
C LEU A 175 -14.71 -2.11 9.96
N MET A 176 -15.63 -2.96 9.49
CA MET A 176 -16.71 -2.54 8.59
C MET A 176 -17.64 -1.53 9.26
N LYS A 177 -17.92 -1.68 10.57
CA LYS A 177 -18.64 -0.68 11.38
C LYS A 177 -17.90 0.65 11.49
N ILE A 178 -16.59 0.64 11.70
CA ILE A 178 -15.76 1.86 11.76
C ILE A 178 -15.71 2.52 10.38
N VAL A 179 -15.49 1.75 9.33
CA VAL A 179 -15.46 2.24 7.94
C VAL A 179 -16.83 2.80 7.56
N ALA A 180 -17.93 2.10 7.83
CA ALA A 180 -19.28 2.57 7.58
C ALA A 180 -19.58 3.88 8.33
N LYS A 181 -19.19 4.00 9.61
CA LYS A 181 -19.35 5.23 10.38
C LYS A 181 -18.54 6.40 9.81
N ASN A 182 -17.32 6.15 9.35
CA ASN A 182 -16.49 7.18 8.71
C ASN A 182 -17.04 7.57 7.33
N ILE A 183 -17.51 6.61 6.54
CA ILE A 183 -18.19 6.86 5.26
C ILE A 183 -19.48 7.64 5.47
N GLU A 184 -20.28 7.30 6.48
CA GLU A 184 -21.51 8.02 6.81
C GLU A 184 -21.22 9.47 7.25
N SER A 185 -20.16 9.66 8.05
CA SER A 185 -19.72 10.99 8.49
C SER A 185 -19.21 11.82 7.32
N ALA A 186 -18.37 11.23 6.46
CA ALA A 186 -17.89 11.87 5.24
C ALA A 186 -19.02 12.16 4.25
N ALA A 187 -20.01 11.28 4.13
CA ALA A 187 -21.19 11.48 3.29
C ALA A 187 -22.09 12.60 3.82
N LYS A 188 -22.25 12.73 5.15
CA LYS A 188 -22.96 13.87 5.77
C LYS A 188 -22.23 15.18 5.55
N GLU A 189 -20.91 15.19 5.72
CA GLU A 189 -20.07 16.38 5.48
C GLU A 189 -20.08 16.79 4.01
N PHE A 190 -20.00 15.81 3.11
CA PHE A 190 -20.13 16.00 1.66
C PHE A 190 -21.51 16.52 1.26
N SER A 191 -22.60 15.95 1.82
CA SER A 191 -23.98 16.38 1.54
C SER A 191 -24.24 17.83 1.98
N ASN A 192 -23.58 18.27 3.04
CA ASN A 192 -23.72 19.62 3.58
C ASN A 192 -22.79 20.65 2.91
N ASN A 193 -21.79 20.23 2.13
CA ASN A 193 -20.81 21.12 1.50
C ASN A 193 -20.92 21.11 -0.03
N LYS A 194 -21.51 22.17 -0.60
CA LYS A 194 -21.67 22.35 -2.05
C LYS A 194 -20.34 22.45 -2.82
N GLU A 195 -19.28 22.98 -2.22
CA GLU A 195 -17.98 23.11 -2.85
C GLU A 195 -17.33 21.74 -3.05
N SER A 196 -17.40 20.87 -2.03
CA SER A 196 -16.94 19.48 -2.11
C SER A 196 -17.70 18.69 -3.17
N GLN A 197 -19.01 18.91 -3.31
CA GLN A 197 -19.85 18.28 -4.34
C GLN A 197 -19.42 18.68 -5.75
N MET A 198 -19.14 19.97 -5.98
CA MET A 198 -18.68 20.45 -7.27
C MET A 198 -17.33 19.84 -7.64
N ARG A 199 -16.36 19.86 -6.71
CA ARG A 199 -15.03 19.26 -6.94
C ARG A 199 -15.11 17.76 -7.24
N PHE A 200 -15.99 17.04 -6.55
CA PHE A 200 -16.19 15.61 -6.79
C PHE A 200 -16.86 15.34 -8.15
N ASN A 201 -17.83 16.15 -8.53
CA ASN A 201 -18.48 16.05 -9.84
C ASN A 201 -17.47 16.30 -10.97
N ASP A 202 -16.59 17.29 -10.82
CA ASP A 202 -15.57 17.58 -11.81
C ASP A 202 -14.52 16.47 -11.87
N TRP A 203 -14.11 15.92 -10.73
CA TRP A 203 -13.24 14.74 -10.68
C TRP A 203 -13.86 13.50 -11.36
N ILE A 204 -15.15 13.24 -11.16
CA ILE A 204 -15.87 12.15 -11.84
C ILE A 204 -15.87 12.38 -13.35
N LYS A 205 -16.17 13.60 -13.81
CA LYS A 205 -16.17 13.93 -15.25
C LYS A 205 -14.79 13.71 -15.86
N GLU A 206 -13.74 14.23 -15.22
CA GLU A 206 -12.37 14.07 -15.69
C GLU A 206 -11.95 12.59 -15.73
N THR A 207 -12.28 11.83 -14.69
CA THR A 207 -11.98 10.39 -14.61
C THR A 207 -12.74 9.62 -15.68
N ALA A 208 -14.03 9.92 -15.89
CA ALA A 208 -14.82 9.30 -16.95
C ALA A 208 -14.26 9.60 -18.34
N ILE A 209 -13.85 10.85 -18.60
CA ILE A 209 -13.20 11.25 -19.85
C ILE A 209 -11.88 10.49 -20.03
N GLN A 210 -11.05 10.40 -18.99
CA GLN A 210 -9.79 9.64 -19.03
C GLN A 210 -10.02 8.14 -19.27
N LEU A 211 -11.04 7.56 -18.65
CA LEU A 211 -11.39 6.15 -18.81
C LEU A 211 -11.91 5.87 -20.22
N ILE A 212 -12.80 6.71 -20.74
CA ILE A 212 -13.29 6.62 -22.12
C ILE A 212 -12.12 6.76 -23.10
N ASN A 213 -11.23 7.73 -22.91
CA ASN A 213 -10.06 7.90 -23.77
C ASN A 213 -9.09 6.71 -23.69
N SER A 214 -8.91 6.12 -22.50
CA SER A 214 -8.01 4.99 -22.29
C SER A 214 -8.57 3.67 -22.84
N TYR A 215 -9.89 3.49 -22.80
CA TYR A 215 -10.57 2.26 -23.21
C TYR A 215 -11.35 2.39 -24.53
N HIS A 216 -11.26 3.51 -25.25
CA HIS A 216 -11.97 3.73 -26.53
C HIS A 216 -11.72 2.60 -27.54
N HIS A 217 -10.51 2.05 -27.56
CA HIS A 217 -10.14 0.93 -28.42
C HIS A 217 -10.93 -0.34 -28.08
N LYS A 218 -11.13 -0.60 -26.78
CA LYS A 218 -11.84 -1.79 -26.25
C LYS A 218 -13.36 -1.66 -26.37
N ILE A 219 -13.89 -0.44 -26.29
CA ILE A 219 -15.30 -0.13 -26.62
C ILE A 219 -15.53 -0.38 -28.12
N GLY A 220 -14.61 0.08 -28.98
CA GLY A 220 -14.69 -0.19 -30.43
C GLY A 220 -14.61 -1.67 -30.77
N GLU A 221 -13.78 -2.44 -30.06
CA GLU A 221 -13.66 -3.89 -30.21
C GLU A 221 -14.94 -4.62 -29.73
N MET A 222 -15.50 -4.25 -28.58
CA MET A 222 -16.77 -4.81 -28.09
C MET A 222 -17.95 -4.49 -29.00
N VAL A 223 -18.04 -3.26 -29.51
CA VAL A 223 -19.06 -2.87 -30.49
C VAL A 223 -18.86 -3.68 -31.77
N ARG A 224 -17.63 -3.82 -32.25
CA ARG A 224 -17.32 -4.64 -33.43
C ARG A 224 -17.72 -6.10 -33.22
N GLU A 225 -17.35 -6.72 -32.11
CA GLU A 225 -17.74 -8.09 -31.78
C GLU A 225 -19.25 -8.25 -31.64
N SER A 226 -19.96 -7.26 -31.11
CA SER A 226 -21.41 -7.28 -31.01
C SER A 226 -22.10 -7.11 -32.36
N LEU A 227 -21.54 -6.31 -33.26
CA LEU A 227 -22.05 -6.13 -34.63
C LEU A 227 -21.77 -7.36 -35.50
N TRP A 228 -20.64 -8.04 -35.31
CA TRP A 228 -20.28 -9.28 -36.02
C TRP A 228 -21.11 -10.50 -35.59
N LYS A 229 -21.83 -10.40 -34.47
CA LYS A 229 -22.78 -11.43 -34.02
C LYS A 229 -24.17 -11.28 -34.66
N LEU A 230 -24.44 -10.17 -35.35
CA LEU A 230 -25.70 -9.95 -36.07
C LEU A 230 -25.58 -10.49 -37.50
N ASP A 231 -26.61 -11.18 -37.97
CA ASP A 231 -26.76 -11.53 -39.39
C ASP A 231 -26.99 -10.25 -40.22
N ASP A 232 -26.49 -10.21 -41.47
CA ASP A 232 -26.46 -9.01 -42.31
C ASP A 232 -27.86 -8.37 -42.44
N THR A 233 -28.90 -9.20 -42.50
CA THR A 233 -30.30 -8.79 -42.58
C THR A 233 -30.78 -8.06 -41.29
N ALA A 234 -30.34 -8.53 -40.13
CA ALA A 234 -30.69 -7.94 -38.83
C ALA A 234 -29.95 -6.62 -38.59
N LEU A 235 -28.71 -6.51 -39.08
CA LEU A 235 -27.92 -5.28 -39.01
C LEU A 235 -28.52 -4.19 -39.92
N VAL A 236 -28.86 -4.55 -41.16
CA VAL A 236 -29.50 -3.62 -42.12
C VAL A 236 -30.86 -3.15 -41.58
N GLY A 237 -31.68 -4.04 -41.03
CA GLY A 237 -32.98 -3.66 -40.45
C GLY A 237 -32.85 -2.65 -39.30
N GLN A 238 -31.87 -2.80 -38.41
CA GLN A 238 -31.65 -1.84 -37.32
C GLN A 238 -31.13 -0.47 -37.81
N ILE A 239 -30.29 -0.47 -38.86
CA ILE A 239 -29.83 0.78 -39.49
C ILE A 239 -31.01 1.47 -40.18
N GLU A 240 -31.84 0.74 -40.91
CA GLU A 240 -33.03 1.29 -41.58
C GLU A 240 -34.07 1.81 -40.58
N GLU A 241 -34.27 1.14 -39.44
CA GLU A 241 -35.20 1.60 -38.39
C GLU A 241 -34.73 2.92 -37.77
N LYS A 242 -33.41 3.09 -37.55
CA LYS A 242 -32.87 4.29 -36.91
C LYS A 242 -32.55 5.44 -37.87
N VAL A 243 -32.28 5.15 -39.15
CA VAL A 243 -31.85 6.13 -40.17
C VAL A 243 -32.89 6.31 -41.29
N GLY A 244 -34.02 5.60 -41.22
CA GLY A 244 -35.00 5.50 -42.32
C GLY A 244 -35.58 6.83 -42.81
N ASN A 245 -35.63 7.86 -41.97
CA ASN A 245 -36.09 9.19 -42.37
C ASN A 245 -35.00 9.99 -43.13
N ASP A 246 -33.72 9.79 -42.78
CA ASP A 246 -32.59 10.44 -43.46
C ASP A 246 -32.31 9.85 -44.84
N LEU A 247 -32.54 8.54 -45.02
CA LEU A 247 -32.40 7.90 -46.33
C LEU A 247 -33.42 8.42 -47.36
N GLN A 248 -34.59 8.86 -46.89
CA GLN A 248 -35.61 9.47 -47.75
C GLN A 248 -35.17 10.83 -48.30
N PHE A 249 -34.36 11.60 -47.56
CA PHE A 249 -33.82 12.87 -48.06
C PHE A 249 -32.86 12.68 -49.25
N ILE A 250 -32.09 11.59 -49.29
CA ILE A 250 -31.28 11.24 -50.47
C ILE A 250 -32.19 10.96 -51.68
N ARG A 251 -33.28 10.21 -51.47
CA ARG A 251 -34.25 9.90 -52.54
C ARG A 251 -35.00 11.13 -53.03
N LEU A 252 -35.38 12.04 -52.12
CA LEU A 252 -36.03 13.31 -52.44
C LEU A 252 -35.06 14.24 -53.20
N ASN A 253 -33.84 14.41 -52.71
CA ASN A 253 -32.82 15.22 -53.38
C ASN A 253 -32.51 14.67 -54.79
N GLY A 254 -32.45 13.35 -54.95
CA GLY A 254 -32.30 12.70 -56.26
C GLY A 254 -33.46 13.00 -57.21
N ALA A 255 -34.70 12.93 -56.74
CA ALA A 255 -35.88 13.25 -57.55
C ALA A 255 -35.95 14.74 -57.95
N VAL A 256 -35.61 15.64 -57.02
CA VAL A 256 -35.60 17.09 -57.25
C VAL A 256 -34.53 17.46 -58.28
N ILE A 257 -33.30 16.97 -58.12
CA ILE A 257 -32.20 17.22 -59.07
C ILE A 257 -32.54 16.62 -60.44
N GLY A 258 -33.10 15.40 -60.47
CA GLY A 258 -33.54 14.75 -61.71
C GLY A 258 -34.62 15.54 -62.45
N PHE A 259 -35.59 16.09 -61.73
CA PHE A 259 -36.64 16.95 -62.30
C PHE A 259 -36.05 18.23 -62.92
N PHE A 260 -35.17 18.94 -62.20
CA PHE A 260 -34.53 20.15 -62.71
C PHE A 260 -33.64 19.86 -63.92
N ALA A 261 -32.84 18.79 -63.89
CA ALA A 261 -32.01 18.39 -65.03
C ALA A 261 -32.87 18.06 -66.27
N GLY A 262 -33.96 17.31 -66.08
CA GLY A 262 -34.91 17.00 -67.16
C GLY A 262 -35.61 18.23 -67.73
N ALA A 263 -36.02 19.17 -66.87
CA ALA A 263 -36.63 20.43 -67.28
C ALA A 263 -35.67 21.29 -68.11
N VAL A 264 -34.42 21.42 -67.68
CA VAL A 264 -33.37 22.15 -68.42
C VAL A 264 -33.13 21.52 -69.79
N ILE A 265 -32.99 20.19 -69.87
CA ILE A 265 -32.82 19.49 -71.14
C ILE A 265 -34.02 19.73 -72.07
N LYS A 266 -35.25 19.71 -71.53
CA LYS A 266 -36.47 19.94 -72.32
C LYS A 266 -36.57 21.36 -72.85
N ILE A 267 -36.18 22.36 -72.05
CA ILE A 267 -36.15 23.78 -72.44
C ILE A 267 -35.12 23.99 -73.56
N ILE A 268 -33.90 23.46 -73.41
CA ILE A 268 -32.86 23.55 -74.45
C ILE A 268 -33.36 22.93 -75.76
N LYS A 269 -34.04 21.78 -75.69
CA LYS A 269 -34.59 21.10 -76.87
C LYS A 269 -35.77 21.84 -77.54
N LEU A 270 -36.43 22.77 -76.83
CA LEU A 270 -37.51 23.60 -77.39
C LEU A 270 -36.98 24.92 -77.98
N ALA A 271 -35.80 25.37 -77.54
CA ALA A 271 -35.17 26.62 -77.98
C ALA A 271 -34.27 26.45 -79.22
N ILE A 272 -33.92 25.21 -79.57
CA ILE A 272 -33.17 24.80 -80.77
C ILE A 272 -34.15 24.15 -81.74
#